data_AF-A0A7S2XS40-F1
#
_entry.id   AF-A0A7S2XS40-F1
#
_cell.length_a   1.000
_cell.length_b   1.000
_cell.length_c   1.000
_cell.angle_alpha   90.00
_cell.angle_beta   90.00
_cell.angle_gamma   90.00
#
_symmetry.space_group_name_H-M   'P 1'
#
loop_
_entity.id
_entity.type
_entity.pdbx_description
1 polymer ?
#
loop_
_entity_poly.entity_id
_entity_poly.type
_entity_poly.pdbx_seq_one_letter_code
_entity_poly.pdbx_strand_id
1 'polypeptide(L)'
;DGEAALDRVAPSRIDIRLLTSQFLVLLCDHQGDRKAMVSFSLTASLLVAATGLGSLEGAAAFSAAPRPKFCRTALSAKKAADADSSDKNAIAKKAALDGVLQQIERSYGRGSIVQLGDADNMVVRGISSGALTLDAALGNGFPKGRIVEIYGPESSGKTTLALHAIAESQKIGGTAAFVDAEHALDPVYAKNLGVDIDKLLVSQPDSGEMALDIVDQLVRSSAVDVVVVDSVAALVPRAELEGDMSDMQIGLQARLMSKAMRKITGSLAMSQCTVIFINQLRSKVGVIYGSPEVTAGGNALKFYASIRLDTRRKEVLPDNAGIRVKVKVVKNKVATPFKVVHLDILFGSGIDRMGCTLDAANDLGVVERKGSWYSYKGTNFAQGRLNAGEHLKDNPEMAAQIETEVRLAMSELGAPTPSKKVEIAETDDSELEESFVDVESAEGIME
;
A
#
# COMPACT_ATOMS: atom_id res chain seq x y z
N ASP A 1 -35.02 -44.03 -49.82
CA ASP A 1 -34.57 -43.97 -48.42
C ASP A 1 -34.03 -42.60 -48.08
N GLY A 2 -34.69 -41.95 -47.09
CA GLY A 2 -34.18 -40.95 -46.14
C GLY A 2 -33.23 -39.82 -46.55
N GLU A 3 -33.75 -38.59 -46.51
CA GLU A 3 -33.26 -37.41 -45.77
C GLU A 3 -31.80 -36.90 -45.93
N ALA A 4 -31.63 -35.67 -46.44
CA ALA A 4 -30.58 -34.67 -46.07
C ALA A 4 -30.93 -33.32 -46.75
N ALA A 5 -31.47 -32.32 -46.06
CA ALA A 5 -30.84 -31.33 -45.16
C ALA A 5 -30.23 -30.10 -45.88
N LEU A 6 -31.03 -29.03 -45.92
CA LEU A 6 -30.70 -27.60 -45.71
C LEU A 6 -29.29 -27.09 -46.04
N ASP A 7 -29.20 -26.32 -47.12
CA ASP A 7 -28.04 -25.47 -47.44
C ASP A 7 -28.21 -24.08 -46.80
N ARG A 8 -27.45 -23.82 -45.73
CA ARG A 8 -27.27 -22.50 -45.10
C ARG A 8 -25.78 -22.24 -44.96
N VAL A 9 -25.24 -21.34 -45.78
CA VAL A 9 -23.91 -20.75 -45.55
C VAL A 9 -24.10 -19.33 -45.00
N ALA A 10 -23.49 -19.10 -43.84
CA ALA A 10 -23.58 -17.90 -43.01
C ALA A 10 -22.47 -16.88 -43.34
N PRO A 11 -22.65 -15.57 -43.07
CA PRO A 11 -21.54 -14.63 -43.02
C PRO A 11 -21.15 -14.25 -41.57
N SER A 12 -19.84 -14.34 -41.33
CA SER A 12 -18.97 -13.57 -40.42
C SER A 12 -19.38 -13.30 -38.96
N ARG A 13 -18.61 -13.92 -38.05
CA ARG A 13 -18.52 -13.64 -36.61
C ARG A 13 -18.08 -12.20 -36.33
N ILE A 14 -18.75 -11.55 -35.36
CA ILE A 14 -18.26 -10.36 -34.65
C ILE A 14 -17.87 -10.80 -33.23
N ASP A 15 -16.59 -10.70 -32.89
CA ASP A 15 -16.07 -10.93 -31.54
C ASP A 15 -16.27 -9.66 -30.70
N ILE A 16 -17.03 -9.75 -29.60
CA ILE A 16 -17.22 -8.68 -28.61
C ILE A 16 -16.42 -9.04 -27.36
N ARG A 17 -15.33 -8.30 -27.09
CA ARG A 17 -14.60 -8.33 -25.80
C ARG A 17 -15.10 -7.20 -24.90
N LEU A 18 -15.58 -7.56 -23.71
CA LEU A 18 -16.01 -6.65 -22.64
C LEU A 18 -14.80 -6.04 -21.90
N LEU A 19 -14.62 -4.74 -22.00
CA LEU A 19 -13.78 -3.93 -21.11
C LEU A 19 -14.44 -2.57 -20.90
N THR A 20 -14.87 -2.33 -19.65
CA THR A 20 -15.22 -1.03 -19.05
C THR A 20 -16.33 -0.19 -19.71
N SER A 21 -17.29 0.20 -18.87
CA SER A 21 -18.52 0.93 -19.16
C SER A 21 -18.34 2.27 -19.89
N GLN A 22 -18.31 2.22 -21.23
CA GLN A 22 -18.70 3.28 -22.18
C GLN A 22 -18.93 2.60 -23.56
N PHE A 23 -20.14 2.68 -24.11
CA PHE A 23 -20.41 2.15 -25.47
C PHE A 23 -19.98 3.17 -26.51
N LEU A 24 -18.91 2.87 -27.25
CA LEU A 24 -18.51 3.59 -28.46
C LEU A 24 -18.76 2.66 -29.65
N VAL A 25 -19.76 2.95 -30.47
CA VAL A 25 -20.02 2.22 -31.71
C VAL A 25 -19.40 3.00 -32.87
N LEU A 26 -18.35 2.45 -33.45
CA LEU A 26 -17.76 2.90 -34.72
C LEU A 26 -18.34 2.03 -35.84
N LEU A 27 -19.10 2.65 -36.76
CA LEU A 27 -19.51 2.00 -38.00
C LEU A 27 -18.46 2.31 -39.07
N CYS A 28 -17.85 1.27 -39.64
CA CYS A 28 -17.01 1.36 -40.83
C CYS A 28 -17.79 0.80 -42.03
N ASP A 29 -17.72 1.51 -43.16
CA ASP A 29 -18.18 1.02 -44.46
C ASP A 29 -16.97 0.56 -45.32
N HIS A 30 -17.22 -0.24 -46.35
CA HIS A 30 -16.25 -1.06 -47.12
C HIS A 30 -15.18 -0.25 -47.91
N GLN A 31 -15.15 1.08 -47.81
CA GLN A 31 -14.05 1.90 -48.31
C GLN A 31 -13.61 2.97 -47.29
N GLY A 32 -12.93 2.53 -46.23
CA GLY A 32 -11.71 3.19 -45.74
C GLY A 32 -11.72 4.62 -45.20
N ASP A 33 -12.83 5.36 -45.12
CA ASP A 33 -12.84 6.75 -44.62
C ASP A 33 -13.82 6.99 -43.45
N ARG A 34 -13.34 7.63 -42.37
CA ARG A 34 -14.07 7.84 -41.10
C ARG A 34 -14.90 9.12 -41.12
N LYS A 35 -16.22 9.04 -40.93
CA LYS A 35 -17.06 10.22 -40.60
C LYS A 35 -18.14 9.93 -39.54
N ALA A 36 -18.12 10.78 -38.51
CA ALA A 36 -19.13 11.03 -37.47
C ALA A 36 -19.21 10.10 -36.23
N MET A 37 -19.30 10.73 -35.06
CA MET A 37 -19.39 10.16 -33.71
C MET A 37 -20.73 10.57 -33.10
N VAL A 38 -21.58 9.61 -32.71
CA VAL A 38 -22.88 9.87 -32.06
C VAL A 38 -22.95 9.08 -30.76
N SER A 39 -23.23 9.77 -29.65
CA SER A 39 -23.41 9.18 -28.32
C SER A 39 -24.91 9.13 -27.98
N PHE A 40 -25.40 7.96 -27.57
CA PHE A 40 -26.77 7.78 -27.05
C PHE A 40 -26.69 7.36 -25.57
N SER A 41 -27.48 8.03 -24.72
CA SER A 41 -27.70 7.65 -23.32
C SER A 41 -29.10 7.05 -23.20
N LEU A 42 -29.20 5.78 -22.81
CA LEU A 42 -30.48 5.18 -22.44
C LEU A 42 -30.54 5.04 -20.91
N THR A 43 -31.49 5.74 -20.31
CA THR A 43 -31.92 5.49 -18.93
C THR A 43 -32.98 4.39 -18.94
N ALA A 44 -32.75 3.32 -18.20
CA ALA A 44 -33.76 2.29 -17.95
C ALA A 44 -34.51 2.62 -16.65
N SER A 45 -35.82 2.77 -16.74
CA SER A 45 -36.71 2.69 -15.57
C SER A 45 -37.92 1.82 -15.91
N LEU A 46 -38.07 0.80 -15.07
CA LEU A 46 -39.19 -0.10 -14.79
C LEU A 46 -40.60 0.36 -15.25
N LEU A 47 -41.44 -0.56 -15.75
CA LEU A 47 -42.64 -1.04 -15.03
C LEU A 47 -43.36 -2.20 -15.77
N VAL A 48 -43.81 -3.18 -15.00
CA VAL A 48 -44.71 -4.30 -15.39
C VAL A 48 -46.17 -3.87 -15.21
N ALA A 49 -47.02 -4.06 -16.24
CA ALA A 49 -48.48 -4.32 -16.18
C ALA A 49 -49.04 -4.32 -17.63
N ALA A 50 -49.43 -5.46 -18.20
CA ALA A 50 -50.79 -6.03 -18.18
C ALA A 50 -51.79 -5.37 -19.17
N THR A 51 -52.26 -6.20 -20.12
CA THR A 51 -53.58 -6.19 -20.80
C THR A 51 -53.98 -5.04 -21.73
N GLY A 52 -54.40 -5.40 -22.95
CA GLY A 52 -55.56 -4.76 -23.61
C GLY A 52 -55.36 -4.22 -25.02
N LEU A 53 -55.84 -4.99 -26.01
CA LEU A 53 -56.60 -4.58 -27.22
C LEU A 53 -56.38 -3.17 -27.82
N GLY A 54 -56.10 -3.11 -29.12
CA GLY A 54 -56.46 -1.94 -29.92
C GLY A 54 -55.71 -1.80 -31.24
N SER A 55 -56.32 -2.35 -32.29
CA SER A 55 -56.01 -2.08 -33.70
C SER A 55 -56.05 -0.59 -34.02
N LEU A 56 -55.19 -0.08 -34.92
CA LEU A 56 -55.60 0.76 -36.04
C LEU A 56 -54.42 1.07 -36.99
N GLU A 57 -54.73 0.88 -38.26
CA GLU A 57 -53.94 1.06 -39.48
C GLU A 57 -53.60 2.53 -39.75
N GLY A 58 -52.60 2.78 -40.60
CA GLY A 58 -52.44 4.09 -41.23
C GLY A 58 -51.05 4.37 -41.78
N ALA A 59 -50.74 3.80 -42.95
CA ALA A 59 -49.58 4.17 -43.75
C ALA A 59 -49.83 5.46 -44.57
N ALA A 60 -48.73 6.19 -44.79
CA ALA A 60 -48.47 7.15 -45.88
C ALA A 60 -49.24 8.49 -45.91
N ALA A 61 -48.49 9.60 -45.86
CA ALA A 61 -48.13 10.36 -47.07
C ALA A 61 -47.23 11.57 -46.75
N PHE A 62 -46.17 11.68 -47.52
CA PHE A 62 -45.22 12.79 -47.59
C PHE A 62 -45.82 13.92 -48.47
N SER A 63 -45.76 15.18 -48.04
CA SER A 63 -45.77 16.34 -48.94
C SER A 63 -45.23 17.59 -48.22
N ALA A 64 -44.55 18.44 -48.99
CA ALA A 64 -43.50 19.35 -48.56
C ALA A 64 -43.92 20.83 -48.43
N ALA A 65 -43.20 21.53 -47.51
CA ALA A 65 -42.87 22.96 -47.46
C ALA A 65 -44.01 23.96 -47.09
N PRO A 66 -43.72 25.17 -46.53
CA PRO A 66 -42.44 25.88 -46.47
C PRO A 66 -42.02 26.40 -45.07
N ARG A 67 -40.73 26.78 -44.94
CA ARG A 67 -40.17 27.48 -43.77
C ARG A 67 -40.82 28.85 -43.57
N PRO A 68 -41.11 29.29 -42.32
CA PRO A 68 -41.16 30.70 -42.01
C PRO A 68 -39.99 31.15 -41.13
N LYS A 69 -39.72 32.44 -41.29
CA LYS A 69 -38.56 33.20 -40.86
C LYS A 69 -38.54 33.40 -39.34
N PHE A 70 -37.30 33.46 -38.83
CA PHE A 70 -36.90 33.96 -37.51
C PHE A 70 -37.79 35.08 -36.96
N CYS A 71 -38.31 34.91 -35.73
CA CYS A 71 -38.62 36.01 -34.84
C CYS A 71 -37.85 35.82 -33.52
N ARG A 72 -36.89 36.70 -33.28
CA ARG A 72 -36.08 36.80 -32.05
C ARG A 72 -36.94 37.47 -30.98
N THR A 73 -37.41 36.73 -29.97
CA THR A 73 -37.79 37.24 -28.63
C THR A 73 -38.22 36.08 -27.71
N ALA A 74 -37.31 35.14 -27.42
CA ALA A 74 -37.56 34.08 -26.44
C ALA A 74 -36.29 33.56 -25.73
N LEU A 75 -35.22 34.37 -25.69
CA LEU A 75 -33.91 33.94 -25.16
C LEU A 75 -33.57 34.52 -23.78
N SER A 76 -34.33 35.51 -23.27
CA SER A 76 -34.05 36.10 -21.95
C SER A 76 -34.84 35.45 -20.80
N ALA A 77 -36.03 34.89 -21.06
CA ALA A 77 -36.82 34.20 -20.03
C ALA A 77 -36.37 32.74 -19.79
N LYS A 78 -35.69 32.11 -20.76
CA LYS A 78 -35.23 30.73 -20.65
C LYS A 78 -34.00 30.58 -19.73
N LYS A 79 -33.15 31.60 -19.67
CA LYS A 79 -31.89 31.56 -18.91
C LYS A 79 -32.09 31.65 -17.38
N ALA A 80 -33.19 32.26 -16.93
CA ALA A 80 -33.55 32.32 -15.51
C ALA A 80 -34.28 31.04 -15.04
N ALA A 81 -35.07 30.40 -15.90
CA ALA A 81 -35.76 29.15 -15.60
C ALA A 81 -34.82 27.93 -15.60
N ASP A 82 -33.82 27.90 -16.48
CA ASP A 82 -32.86 26.78 -16.55
C ASP A 82 -31.93 26.73 -15.31
N ALA A 83 -31.55 27.89 -14.75
CA ALA A 83 -30.74 27.97 -13.52
C ALA A 83 -31.52 27.54 -12.26
N ASP A 84 -32.81 27.87 -12.17
CA ASP A 84 -33.66 27.47 -11.04
C ASP A 84 -34.03 25.97 -11.13
N SER A 85 -34.03 25.38 -12.34
CA SER A 85 -34.25 23.95 -12.55
C SER A 85 -33.02 23.07 -12.26
N SER A 86 -31.81 23.58 -12.47
CA SER A 86 -30.57 22.85 -12.20
C SER A 86 -30.30 22.73 -10.69
N ASP A 87 -30.59 23.78 -9.92
CA ASP A 87 -30.49 23.75 -8.46
C ASP A 87 -31.55 22.83 -7.83
N LYS A 88 -32.81 22.88 -8.31
CA LYS A 88 -33.86 21.94 -7.86
C LYS A 88 -33.51 20.48 -8.15
N ASN A 89 -32.89 20.21 -9.31
CA ASN A 89 -32.41 18.87 -9.66
C ASN A 89 -31.20 18.43 -8.83
N ALA A 90 -30.29 19.34 -8.49
CA ALA A 90 -29.16 19.04 -7.61
C ALA A 90 -29.62 18.71 -6.18
N ILE A 91 -30.62 19.45 -5.68
CA ILE A 91 -31.25 19.20 -4.37
C ILE A 91 -31.98 17.85 -4.35
N ALA A 92 -32.75 17.52 -5.39
CA ALA A 92 -33.42 16.23 -5.50
C ALA A 92 -32.44 15.06 -5.59
N LYS A 93 -31.33 15.22 -6.32
CA LYS A 93 -30.25 14.21 -6.39
C LYS A 93 -29.55 14.01 -5.05
N LYS A 94 -29.28 15.08 -4.30
CA LYS A 94 -28.71 14.99 -2.95
C LYS A 94 -29.66 14.29 -1.99
N ALA A 95 -30.94 14.66 -1.98
CA ALA A 95 -31.94 14.00 -1.13
C ALA A 95 -32.10 12.50 -1.44
N ALA A 96 -32.08 12.12 -2.71
CA ALA A 96 -32.10 10.71 -3.12
C ALA A 96 -30.81 9.98 -2.71
N LEU A 97 -29.66 10.63 -2.85
CA LEU A 97 -28.37 10.09 -2.42
C LEU A 97 -28.35 9.87 -0.89
N ASP A 98 -28.80 10.85 -0.11
CA ASP A 98 -28.85 10.77 1.35
C ASP A 98 -29.77 9.63 1.83
N GLY A 99 -30.89 9.41 1.14
CA GLY A 99 -31.77 8.26 1.38
C GLY A 99 -31.07 6.92 1.16
N VAL A 100 -30.31 6.80 0.06
CA VAL A 100 -29.52 5.60 -0.24
C VAL A 100 -28.39 5.42 0.77
N LEU A 101 -27.69 6.49 1.16
CA LEU A 101 -26.63 6.46 2.18
C LEU A 101 -27.17 5.95 3.52
N GLN A 102 -28.32 6.47 3.99
CA GLN A 102 -28.97 5.99 5.20
C GLN A 102 -29.41 4.53 5.10
N GLN A 103 -29.90 4.09 3.94
CA GLN A 103 -30.27 2.70 3.72
C GLN A 103 -29.06 1.77 3.78
N ILE A 104 -27.93 2.19 3.19
CA ILE A 104 -26.67 1.47 3.24
C ILE A 104 -26.18 1.38 4.70
N GLU A 105 -26.15 2.48 5.45
CA GLU A 105 -25.75 2.47 6.87
C GLU A 105 -26.67 1.61 7.75
N ARG A 106 -27.99 1.60 7.49
CA ARG A 106 -28.91 0.71 8.21
C ARG A 106 -28.69 -0.77 7.89
N SER A 107 -28.34 -1.08 6.64
CA SER A 107 -28.18 -2.46 6.16
C SER A 107 -26.82 -3.04 6.52
N TYR A 108 -25.77 -2.21 6.54
CA TYR A 108 -24.37 -2.64 6.65
C TYR A 108 -23.61 -2.05 7.85
N GLY A 109 -24.26 -1.21 8.66
CA GLY A 109 -23.70 -0.62 9.88
C GLY A 109 -23.15 0.81 9.68
N ARG A 110 -22.97 1.55 10.78
CA ARG A 110 -22.39 2.90 10.74
C ARG A 110 -20.96 2.85 10.19
N GLY A 111 -20.65 3.75 9.26
CA GLY A 111 -19.32 3.81 8.62
C GLY A 111 -19.13 2.84 7.44
N SER A 112 -20.17 2.12 7.01
CA SER A 112 -20.14 1.30 5.79
C SER A 112 -19.92 2.13 4.52
N ILE A 113 -20.29 3.42 4.57
CA ILE A 113 -20.07 4.40 3.52
C ILE A 113 -19.76 5.75 4.17
N VAL A 114 -18.64 6.36 3.81
CA VAL A 114 -18.21 7.66 4.33
C VAL A 114 -17.75 8.53 3.18
N GLN A 115 -18.04 9.83 3.25
CA GLN A 115 -17.54 10.78 2.26
C GLN A 115 -16.06 11.07 2.56
N LEU A 116 -15.19 10.87 1.58
CA LEU A 116 -13.73 10.99 1.73
C LEU A 116 -13.27 12.38 2.24
N GLY A 117 -14.06 13.43 2.02
CA GLY A 117 -13.75 14.80 2.44
C GLY A 117 -14.09 15.14 3.89
N ASP A 118 -15.00 14.38 4.53
CA ASP A 118 -15.34 14.52 5.97
C ASP A 118 -14.54 13.55 6.86
N ALA A 119 -13.56 12.86 6.27
CA ALA A 119 -12.76 11.85 6.94
C ALA A 119 -11.51 12.45 7.61
N ASP A 120 -11.68 13.41 8.51
CA ASP A 120 -10.62 13.82 9.46
C ASP A 120 -10.11 12.62 10.30
N ASN A 121 -10.87 11.51 10.31
CA ASN A 121 -10.56 10.24 10.95
C ASN A 121 -9.67 9.27 10.13
N MET A 122 -9.17 9.63 8.94
CA MET A 122 -8.31 8.73 8.14
C MET A 122 -6.81 8.83 8.41
N VAL A 123 -6.38 9.53 9.46
CA VAL A 123 -5.00 9.40 9.96
C VAL A 123 -4.83 7.99 10.54
N VAL A 124 -4.19 7.11 9.76
CA VAL A 124 -3.92 5.73 10.19
C VAL A 124 -2.94 5.80 11.36
N ARG A 125 -3.44 5.49 12.56
CA ARG A 125 -2.61 5.34 13.76
C ARG A 125 -1.60 4.22 13.53
N GLY A 126 -0.36 4.41 13.96
CA GLY A 126 0.67 3.38 13.86
C GLY A 126 1.26 3.00 15.21
N ILE A 127 1.80 1.77 15.27
CA ILE A 127 2.57 1.22 16.37
C ILE A 127 4.04 1.56 16.09
N SER A 128 4.76 2.11 17.06
CA SER A 128 6.18 2.44 16.87
C SER A 128 6.97 1.18 16.50
N SER A 129 7.92 1.32 15.59
CA SER A 129 8.88 0.30 15.23
C SER A 129 10.06 0.22 16.21
N GLY A 130 10.11 1.12 17.20
CA GLY A 130 11.24 1.27 18.11
C GLY A 130 12.41 2.06 17.50
N ALA A 131 12.32 2.50 16.25
CA ALA A 131 13.28 3.39 15.60
C ALA A 131 12.58 4.64 15.05
N LEU A 132 13.00 5.82 15.52
CA LEU A 132 12.43 7.10 15.09
C LEU A 132 12.54 7.32 13.58
N THR A 133 13.69 7.00 13.00
CA THR A 133 13.96 7.13 11.56
C THR A 133 13.08 6.20 10.72
N LEU A 134 12.82 4.98 11.20
CA LEU A 134 11.91 4.05 10.54
C LEU A 134 10.46 4.51 10.68
N ASP A 135 10.03 4.95 11.86
CA ASP A 135 8.68 5.46 12.08
C ASP A 135 8.33 6.63 11.16
N ALA A 136 9.28 7.56 10.97
CA ALA A 136 9.14 8.66 10.03
C ALA A 136 9.12 8.20 8.56
N ALA A 137 9.85 7.15 8.21
CA ALA A 137 9.79 6.56 6.88
C ALA A 137 8.45 5.86 6.60
N LEU A 138 7.82 5.28 7.62
CA LEU A 138 6.53 4.61 7.51
C LEU A 138 5.34 5.59 7.55
N GLY A 139 5.53 6.79 8.12
CA GLY A 139 4.49 7.79 8.28
C GLY A 139 3.73 7.66 9.60
N ASN A 140 4.46 7.41 10.69
CA ASN A 140 4.03 7.13 12.08
C ASN A 140 4.07 5.66 12.50
N GLY A 141 5.05 4.89 12.02
CA GLY A 141 5.27 3.50 12.43
C GLY A 141 4.41 2.46 11.68
N PHE A 142 4.24 1.29 12.25
CA PHE A 142 3.48 0.18 11.66
C PHE A 142 1.96 0.44 11.73
N PRO A 143 1.26 0.52 10.59
CA PRO A 143 -0.13 0.99 10.55
C PRO A 143 -1.10 -0.03 11.18
N LYS A 144 -1.94 0.46 12.09
CA LYS A 144 -3.04 -0.31 12.71
C LYS A 144 -4.08 -0.72 11.68
N GLY A 145 -4.66 -1.91 11.88
CA GLY A 145 -5.69 -2.48 11.00
C GLY A 145 -5.19 -2.88 9.62
N ARG A 146 -3.88 -3.11 9.45
CA ARG A 146 -3.25 -3.41 8.16
C ARG A 146 -2.27 -4.58 8.26
N ILE A 147 -1.97 -5.15 7.10
CA ILE A 147 -0.95 -6.17 6.92
C ILE A 147 0.38 -5.51 6.56
N VAL A 148 1.46 -5.96 7.22
CA VAL A 148 2.85 -5.58 6.95
C VAL A 148 3.64 -6.83 6.61
N GLU A 149 4.50 -6.76 5.60
CA GLU A 149 5.46 -7.83 5.29
C GLU A 149 6.88 -7.31 5.55
N ILE A 150 7.66 -8.05 6.33
CA ILE A 150 9.09 -7.81 6.55
C ILE A 150 9.84 -8.99 5.94
N TYR A 151 10.64 -8.75 4.91
CA TYR A 151 11.36 -9.79 4.21
C TYR A 151 12.81 -9.42 3.96
N GLY A 152 13.66 -10.42 3.80
CA GLY A 152 15.09 -10.22 3.63
C GLY A 152 15.89 -11.50 3.85
N PRO A 153 17.23 -11.43 3.68
CA PRO A 153 18.12 -12.55 3.95
C PRO A 153 18.05 -13.02 5.41
N GLU A 154 18.64 -14.17 5.71
CA GLU A 154 18.87 -14.60 7.09
C GLU A 154 19.72 -13.58 7.84
N SER A 155 19.53 -13.51 9.17
CA SER A 155 20.29 -12.61 10.04
C SER A 155 20.26 -11.12 9.63
N SER A 156 19.19 -10.69 8.96
CA SER A 156 18.96 -9.30 8.55
C SER A 156 18.13 -8.47 9.54
N GLY A 157 17.79 -9.04 10.70
CA GLY A 157 17.05 -8.34 11.76
C GLY A 157 15.53 -8.35 11.62
N LYS A 158 14.95 -9.24 10.79
CA LYS A 158 13.49 -9.36 10.57
C LYS A 158 12.72 -9.60 11.88
N THR A 159 13.08 -10.67 12.59
CA THR A 159 12.47 -11.04 13.88
C THR A 159 12.72 -9.96 14.93
N THR A 160 13.91 -9.35 14.97
CA THR A 160 14.21 -8.23 15.87
C THR A 160 13.28 -7.03 15.65
N LEU A 161 13.03 -6.63 14.39
CA LEU A 161 12.09 -5.56 14.06
C LEU A 161 10.66 -5.90 14.48
N ALA A 162 10.24 -7.14 14.31
CA ALA A 162 8.91 -7.59 14.72
C ALA A 162 8.76 -7.64 16.24
N LEU A 163 9.78 -8.11 16.97
CA LEU A 163 9.80 -8.10 18.43
C LEU A 163 9.80 -6.68 19.01
N HIS A 164 10.45 -5.72 18.34
CA HIS A 164 10.33 -4.31 18.74
C HIS A 164 8.92 -3.76 18.51
N ALA A 165 8.24 -4.13 17.43
CA ALA A 165 6.83 -3.76 17.24
C ALA A 165 5.94 -4.30 18.37
N ILE A 166 6.21 -5.53 18.83
CA ILE A 166 5.54 -6.14 19.98
C ILE A 166 5.85 -5.35 21.25
N ALA A 167 7.12 -5.10 21.55
CA ALA A 167 7.55 -4.38 22.75
C ALA A 167 6.94 -2.97 22.82
N GLU A 168 6.91 -2.24 21.71
CA GLU A 168 6.28 -0.91 21.64
C GLU A 168 4.76 -0.96 21.78
N SER A 169 4.11 -1.99 21.24
CA SER A 169 2.67 -2.21 21.45
C SER A 169 2.36 -2.49 22.93
N GLN A 170 3.15 -3.34 23.58
CA GLN A 170 2.95 -3.68 25.00
C GLN A 170 3.21 -2.50 25.93
N LYS A 171 4.19 -1.63 25.61
CA LYS A 171 4.47 -0.41 26.40
C LYS A 171 3.30 0.54 26.53
N ILE A 172 2.45 0.62 25.50
CA ILE A 172 1.23 1.44 25.53
C ILE A 172 0.00 0.67 26.06
N GLY A 173 0.22 -0.51 26.67
CA GLY A 173 -0.83 -1.35 27.24
C GLY A 173 -1.56 -2.24 26.21
N GLY A 174 -1.04 -2.35 24.99
CA GLY A 174 -1.61 -3.19 23.94
C GLY A 174 -1.32 -4.68 24.14
N THR A 175 -2.14 -5.53 23.53
CA THR A 175 -1.96 -6.98 23.56
C THR A 175 -1.26 -7.47 22.30
N ALA A 176 -0.30 -8.38 22.44
CA ALA A 176 0.49 -8.91 21.34
C ALA A 176 0.40 -10.44 21.27
N ALA A 177 0.47 -10.96 20.05
CA ALA A 177 0.58 -12.38 19.79
C ALA A 177 1.72 -12.70 18.81
N PHE A 178 2.37 -13.83 19.00
CA PHE A 178 3.45 -14.35 18.18
C PHE A 178 3.10 -15.76 17.74
N VAL A 179 2.99 -15.97 16.43
CA VAL A 179 2.80 -17.27 15.80
C VAL A 179 4.16 -17.72 15.28
N ASP A 180 4.81 -18.57 16.06
CA ASP A 180 6.15 -19.11 15.78
C ASP A 180 5.99 -20.39 14.96
N ALA A 181 6.03 -20.27 13.64
CA ALA A 181 6.05 -21.40 12.71
C ALA A 181 7.48 -21.92 12.46
N GLU A 182 8.52 -21.13 12.73
CA GLU A 182 9.93 -21.56 12.64
C GLU A 182 10.42 -22.30 13.90
N HIS A 183 9.65 -22.25 15.00
CA HIS A 183 10.00 -22.83 16.30
C HIS A 183 11.35 -22.31 16.82
N ALA A 184 11.63 -21.03 16.57
CA ALA A 184 12.94 -20.41 16.76
C ALA A 184 12.91 -19.17 17.68
N LEU A 185 11.78 -18.87 18.32
CA LEU A 185 11.67 -17.74 19.23
C LEU A 185 12.48 -17.98 20.52
N ASP A 186 13.43 -17.10 20.81
CA ASP A 186 14.17 -17.07 22.08
C ASP A 186 13.50 -16.12 23.09
N PRO A 187 12.92 -16.63 24.20
CA PRO A 187 12.29 -15.80 25.22
C PRO A 187 13.27 -14.86 25.94
N VAL A 188 14.54 -15.26 26.11
CA VAL A 188 15.56 -14.45 26.78
C VAL A 188 15.90 -13.24 25.91
N TYR A 189 16.14 -13.48 24.63
CA TYR A 189 16.37 -12.40 23.67
C TYR A 189 15.16 -11.46 23.59
N ALA A 190 13.94 -11.98 23.46
CA ALA A 190 12.72 -11.17 23.43
C ALA A 190 12.56 -10.30 24.70
N LYS A 191 12.83 -10.87 25.89
CA LYS A 191 12.79 -10.12 27.15
C LYS A 191 13.79 -8.97 27.16
N ASN A 192 15.01 -9.20 26.68
CA ASN A 192 16.03 -8.16 26.60
C ASN A 192 15.67 -7.03 25.62
N LEU A 193 14.88 -7.32 24.58
CA LEU A 193 14.32 -6.31 23.68
C LEU A 193 13.18 -5.48 24.30
N GLY A 194 12.75 -5.83 25.52
CA GLY A 194 11.67 -5.17 26.24
C GLY A 194 10.28 -5.76 25.99
N VAL A 195 10.21 -7.00 25.50
CA VAL A 195 8.94 -7.74 25.38
C VAL A 195 8.53 -8.27 26.76
N ASP A 196 7.28 -8.03 27.14
CA ASP A 196 6.65 -8.62 28.33
C ASP A 196 6.25 -10.06 27.99
N ILE A 197 7.13 -11.01 28.36
CA ILE A 197 6.98 -12.44 28.07
C ILE A 197 5.76 -13.03 28.77
N ASP A 198 5.41 -12.56 29.97
CA ASP A 198 4.30 -13.10 30.75
C ASP A 198 2.94 -12.77 30.12
N LYS A 199 2.88 -11.68 29.34
CA LYS A 199 1.67 -11.25 28.61
C LYS A 199 1.67 -11.59 27.12
N LEU A 200 2.78 -12.09 26.58
CA LEU A 200 2.87 -12.40 25.16
C LEU A 200 2.13 -13.71 24.86
N LEU A 201 1.14 -13.65 23.97
CA LEU A 201 0.47 -14.85 23.48
C LEU A 201 1.37 -15.54 22.45
N VAL A 202 1.84 -16.75 22.72
CA VAL A 202 2.67 -17.53 21.79
C VAL A 202 1.90 -18.75 21.30
N SER A 203 1.95 -18.99 19.98
CA SER A 203 1.40 -20.19 19.36
C SER A 203 2.46 -20.85 18.49
N GLN A 204 2.64 -22.16 18.67
CA GLN A 204 3.47 -23.02 17.82
C GLN A 204 2.55 -23.97 17.05
N PRO A 205 2.14 -23.61 15.82
CA PRO A 205 1.16 -24.38 15.06
C PRO A 205 1.81 -25.53 14.30
N ASP A 206 1.10 -26.67 14.21
CA ASP A 206 1.58 -27.85 13.47
C ASP A 206 1.43 -27.71 11.95
N SER A 207 0.59 -26.78 11.46
CA SER A 207 0.37 -26.58 10.03
C SER A 207 0.11 -25.12 9.66
N GLY A 208 0.34 -24.78 8.39
CA GLY A 208 0.09 -23.45 7.85
C GLY A 208 -1.38 -23.03 7.93
N GLU A 209 -2.32 -23.96 7.74
CA GLU A 209 -3.75 -23.71 7.95
C GLU A 209 -4.05 -23.34 9.39
N MET A 210 -3.52 -24.12 10.34
CA MET A 210 -3.72 -23.89 11.77
C MET A 210 -3.16 -22.53 12.18
N ALA A 211 -1.95 -22.21 11.74
CA ALA A 211 -1.32 -20.91 11.98
C ALA A 211 -2.21 -19.75 11.51
N LEU A 212 -2.69 -19.81 10.25
CA LEU A 212 -3.48 -18.74 9.65
C LEU A 212 -4.90 -18.65 10.23
N ASP A 213 -5.50 -19.77 10.64
CA ASP A 213 -6.79 -19.76 11.35
C ASP A 213 -6.66 -19.18 12.76
N ILE A 214 -5.54 -19.42 13.47
CA ILE A 214 -5.25 -18.77 14.75
C ILE A 214 -5.14 -17.26 14.57
N VAL A 215 -4.34 -16.79 13.61
CA VAL A 215 -4.21 -15.35 13.29
C VAL A 215 -5.59 -14.73 13.02
N ASP A 216 -6.40 -15.41 12.22
CA ASP A 216 -7.71 -14.94 11.82
C ASP A 216 -8.73 -14.91 12.98
N GLN A 217 -8.63 -15.84 13.94
CA GLN A 217 -9.40 -15.80 15.19
C GLN A 217 -8.94 -14.66 16.11
N LEU A 218 -7.64 -14.47 16.28
CA LEU A 218 -7.07 -13.37 17.08
C LEU A 218 -7.45 -12.00 16.51
N VAL A 219 -7.41 -11.84 15.18
CA VAL A 219 -7.82 -10.60 14.52
C VAL A 219 -9.31 -10.35 14.71
N ARG A 220 -10.17 -11.38 14.63
CA ARG A 220 -11.62 -11.22 14.82
C ARG A 220 -12.02 -10.92 16.25
N SER A 221 -11.28 -11.40 17.24
CA SER A 221 -11.60 -11.11 18.65
C SER A 221 -11.47 -9.62 18.99
N SER A 222 -10.72 -8.85 18.19
CA SER A 222 -10.38 -7.44 18.42
C SER A 222 -9.71 -7.19 19.78
N ALA A 223 -9.20 -8.24 20.41
CA ALA A 223 -8.51 -8.18 21.69
C ALA A 223 -6.99 -8.03 21.54
N VAL A 224 -6.46 -8.18 20.32
CA VAL A 224 -5.03 -8.14 20.01
C VAL A 224 -4.72 -6.94 19.11
N ASP A 225 -3.71 -6.16 19.48
CA ASP A 225 -3.23 -5.00 18.73
C ASP A 225 -2.22 -5.36 17.66
N VAL A 226 -1.36 -6.36 17.93
CA VAL A 226 -0.32 -6.80 17.00
C VAL A 226 -0.19 -8.32 16.99
N VAL A 227 -0.17 -8.90 15.79
CA VAL A 227 0.10 -10.32 15.57
C VAL A 227 1.30 -10.45 14.65
N VAL A 228 2.33 -11.17 15.09
CA VAL A 228 3.51 -11.50 14.29
C VAL A 228 3.43 -12.96 13.84
N VAL A 229 3.76 -13.24 12.59
CA VAL A 229 3.86 -14.59 12.03
C VAL A 229 5.29 -14.80 11.54
N ASP A 230 6.04 -15.67 12.22
CA ASP A 230 7.44 -15.99 11.93
C ASP A 230 7.60 -17.47 11.55
N SER A 231 7.73 -17.86 10.29
CA SER A 231 7.68 -17.04 9.07
C SER A 231 6.75 -17.66 8.03
N VAL A 232 6.41 -16.88 7.00
CA VAL A 232 5.58 -17.34 5.87
C VAL A 232 6.18 -18.55 5.18
N ALA A 233 7.52 -18.65 5.13
CA ALA A 233 8.18 -19.79 4.48
C ALA A 233 7.89 -21.11 5.22
N ALA A 234 7.68 -21.05 6.54
CA ALA A 234 7.37 -22.20 7.39
C ALA A 234 5.87 -22.53 7.45
N LEU A 235 5.00 -21.76 6.79
CA LEU A 235 3.56 -22.07 6.69
C LEU A 235 3.33 -23.21 5.69
N VAL A 236 3.70 -24.43 6.09
CA VAL A 236 3.57 -25.64 5.27
C VAL A 236 2.16 -26.21 5.43
N PRO A 237 1.41 -26.40 4.34
CA PRO A 237 0.08 -26.99 4.41
C PRO A 237 0.06 -28.43 4.93
N ARG A 238 -1.03 -28.87 5.57
CA ARG A 238 -1.16 -30.25 6.09
C ARG A 238 -0.94 -31.33 5.04
N ALA A 239 -1.50 -31.13 3.84
CA ALA A 239 -1.34 -32.09 2.76
C ALA A 239 0.13 -32.30 2.36
N GLU A 240 0.97 -31.27 2.52
CA GLU A 240 2.40 -31.33 2.23
C GLU A 240 3.19 -31.97 3.38
N LEU A 241 2.73 -31.81 4.63
CA LEU A 241 3.33 -32.45 5.80
C LEU A 241 3.00 -33.94 5.91
N GLU A 242 1.78 -34.34 5.54
CA GLU A 242 1.31 -35.74 5.58
C GLU A 242 1.65 -36.51 4.30
N GLY A 243 2.02 -35.82 3.22
CA GLY A 243 2.38 -36.41 1.94
C GLY A 243 3.77 -37.03 1.91
N ASP A 244 4.02 -37.89 0.92
CA ASP A 244 5.34 -38.46 0.71
C ASP A 244 6.28 -37.43 0.06
N MET A 245 7.59 -37.56 0.29
CA MET A 245 8.59 -36.64 -0.31
C MET A 245 8.57 -36.64 -1.86
N SER A 246 8.03 -37.69 -2.48
CA SER A 246 7.87 -37.80 -3.93
C SER A 246 6.67 -37.06 -4.50
N ASP A 247 5.75 -36.59 -3.65
CA ASP A 247 4.51 -35.99 -4.10
C ASP A 247 4.73 -34.60 -4.67
N MET A 248 4.32 -34.40 -5.93
CA MET A 248 4.37 -33.09 -6.58
C MET A 248 3.18 -32.23 -6.16
N GLN A 249 3.35 -31.43 -5.10
CA GLN A 249 2.32 -30.52 -4.63
C GLN A 249 2.59 -29.07 -5.10
N ILE A 250 2.17 -28.75 -6.32
CA ILE A 250 2.49 -27.46 -6.92
C ILE A 250 1.58 -26.35 -6.36
N GLY A 251 2.20 -25.36 -5.70
CA GLY A 251 1.57 -24.07 -5.38
C GLY A 251 0.51 -24.12 -4.28
N LEU A 252 0.52 -25.15 -3.45
CA LEU A 252 -0.47 -25.34 -2.40
C LEU A 252 -0.39 -24.23 -1.33
N GLN A 253 0.83 -23.87 -0.92
CA GLN A 253 1.09 -22.74 -0.03
C GLN A 253 0.56 -21.40 -0.59
N ALA A 254 0.74 -21.14 -1.89
CA ALA A 254 0.26 -19.89 -2.50
C ALA A 254 -1.28 -19.79 -2.52
N ARG A 255 -1.97 -20.92 -2.70
CA ARG A 255 -3.45 -20.99 -2.63
C ARG A 255 -3.93 -20.78 -1.20
N LEU A 256 -3.27 -21.40 -0.22
CA LEU A 256 -3.54 -21.23 1.20
C LEU A 256 -3.42 -19.75 1.59
N MET A 257 -2.29 -19.11 1.27
CA MET A 257 -2.06 -17.69 1.53
C MET A 257 -3.12 -16.80 0.88
N SER A 258 -3.48 -17.07 -0.38
CA SER A 258 -4.51 -16.29 -1.08
C SER A 258 -5.87 -16.35 -0.40
N LYS A 259 -6.25 -17.53 0.13
CA LYS A 259 -7.50 -17.71 0.88
C LYS A 259 -7.43 -17.01 2.24
N ALA A 260 -6.33 -17.18 2.97
CA ALA A 260 -6.14 -16.57 4.29
C ALA A 260 -6.13 -15.04 4.22
N MET A 261 -5.39 -14.44 3.27
CA MET A 261 -5.34 -12.98 3.14
C MET A 261 -6.72 -12.37 2.86
N ARG A 262 -7.56 -13.04 2.08
CA ARG A 262 -8.94 -12.60 1.81
C ARG A 262 -9.79 -12.60 3.08
N LYS A 263 -9.64 -13.62 3.94
CA LYS A 263 -10.39 -13.79 5.20
C LYS A 263 -9.93 -12.77 6.26
N ILE A 264 -8.61 -12.67 6.46
CA ILE A 264 -8.00 -11.79 7.46
C ILE A 264 -8.24 -10.31 7.15
N THR A 265 -8.05 -9.89 5.88
CA THR A 265 -8.16 -8.46 5.50
C THR A 265 -9.54 -7.88 5.77
N GLY A 266 -10.61 -8.68 5.62
CA GLY A 266 -11.97 -8.22 5.91
C GLY A 266 -12.19 -7.85 7.38
N SER A 267 -11.47 -8.50 8.30
CA SER A 267 -11.63 -8.27 9.74
C SER A 267 -10.66 -7.22 10.30
N LEU A 268 -9.51 -7.01 9.63
CA LEU A 268 -8.43 -6.13 10.13
C LEU A 268 -8.83 -4.66 10.27
N ALA A 269 -9.60 -4.13 9.31
CA ALA A 269 -10.00 -2.73 9.34
C ALA A 269 -10.86 -2.40 10.58
N MET A 270 -11.68 -3.35 11.03
CA MET A 270 -12.53 -3.18 12.21
C MET A 270 -11.78 -3.42 13.52
N SER A 271 -10.91 -4.44 13.56
CA SER A 271 -10.19 -4.79 14.79
C SER A 271 -9.02 -3.87 15.12
N GLN A 272 -8.57 -3.04 14.17
CA GLN A 272 -7.39 -2.18 14.33
C GLN A 272 -6.10 -2.95 14.66
N CYS A 273 -6.10 -4.28 14.50
CA CYS A 273 -4.94 -5.13 14.70
C CYS A 273 -3.94 -4.96 13.54
N THR A 274 -2.65 -4.85 13.85
CA THR A 274 -1.57 -4.92 12.86
C THR A 274 -1.11 -6.37 12.73
N VAL A 275 -1.07 -6.91 11.51
CA VAL A 275 -0.52 -8.25 11.27
C VAL A 275 0.80 -8.14 10.52
N ILE A 276 1.88 -8.61 11.13
CA ILE A 276 3.23 -8.58 10.57
C ILE A 276 3.60 -10.00 10.14
N PHE A 277 3.84 -10.18 8.84
CA PHE A 277 4.39 -11.41 8.29
C PHE A 277 5.89 -11.26 8.10
N ILE A 278 6.67 -12.14 8.72
CA ILE A 278 8.08 -12.29 8.40
C ILE A 278 8.20 -13.25 7.22
N ASN A 279 9.08 -12.92 6.27
CA ASN A 279 9.27 -13.75 5.09
C ASN A 279 10.76 -13.86 4.73
N GLN A 280 11.11 -14.95 4.06
CA GLN A 280 12.44 -15.22 3.59
C GLN A 280 12.55 -14.94 2.09
N LEU A 281 13.76 -14.62 1.63
CA LEU A 281 14.07 -14.54 0.21
C LEU A 281 14.40 -15.93 -0.35
N ARG A 282 13.96 -16.18 -1.58
CA ARG A 282 14.28 -17.35 -2.41
C ARG A 282 14.69 -16.85 -3.79
N SER A 283 15.48 -17.65 -4.51
CA SER A 283 15.86 -17.32 -5.89
C SER A 283 14.92 -18.04 -6.86
N LYS A 284 14.32 -17.29 -7.79
CA LYS A 284 13.54 -17.86 -8.88
C LYS A 284 14.49 -18.35 -9.97
N VAL A 285 14.50 -19.66 -10.19
CA VAL A 285 15.30 -20.29 -11.26
C VAL A 285 14.78 -19.81 -12.64
N GLY A 286 15.70 -19.50 -13.55
CA GLY A 286 15.38 -19.14 -14.94
C GLY A 286 15.17 -17.64 -15.22
N VAL A 287 15.50 -16.76 -14.26
CA VAL A 287 15.51 -15.31 -14.50
C VAL A 287 16.88 -14.87 -15.01
N ILE A 288 16.96 -14.49 -16.28
CA ILE A 288 18.21 -14.03 -16.94
C ILE A 288 18.38 -12.50 -16.80
N TYR A 289 17.27 -11.76 -16.69
CA TYR A 289 17.25 -10.30 -16.59
C TYR A 289 16.46 -9.83 -15.37
N GLY A 290 17.00 -8.86 -14.63
CA GLY A 290 16.41 -8.33 -13.39
C GLY A 290 16.87 -9.04 -12.12
N SER A 291 16.25 -8.74 -10.98
CA SER A 291 16.56 -9.39 -9.70
C SER A 291 15.89 -10.78 -9.63
N PRO A 292 16.64 -11.86 -9.36
CA PRO A 292 16.08 -13.22 -9.23
C PRO A 292 15.37 -13.45 -7.90
N GLU A 293 15.40 -12.49 -6.98
CA GLU A 293 14.89 -12.66 -5.63
C GLU A 293 13.35 -12.56 -5.55
N VAL A 294 12.73 -13.55 -4.91
CA VAL A 294 11.29 -13.64 -4.67
C VAL A 294 11.00 -14.04 -3.23
N THR A 295 9.82 -13.67 -2.74
CA THR A 295 9.33 -14.05 -1.40
C THR A 295 8.50 -15.34 -1.46
N ALA A 296 8.48 -16.12 -0.38
CA ALA A 296 7.66 -17.33 -0.25
C ALA A 296 6.16 -16.98 -0.11
N GLY A 297 5.28 -17.99 -0.28
CA GLY A 297 3.83 -17.81 -0.13
C GLY A 297 3.09 -17.20 -1.34
N GLY A 298 3.74 -17.11 -2.50
CA GLY A 298 3.15 -16.59 -3.72
C GLY A 298 3.01 -15.05 -3.75
N ASN A 299 2.10 -14.54 -4.58
CA ASN A 299 1.94 -13.09 -4.78
C ASN A 299 0.88 -12.44 -3.88
N ALA A 300 0.04 -13.23 -3.20
CA ALA A 300 -1.09 -12.69 -2.43
C ALA A 300 -0.62 -11.67 -1.39
N LEU A 301 0.36 -12.04 -0.55
CA LEU A 301 0.88 -11.16 0.50
C LEU A 301 1.39 -9.84 -0.07
N LYS A 302 2.03 -9.84 -1.25
CA LYS A 302 2.53 -8.62 -1.90
C LYS A 302 1.42 -7.62 -2.22
N PHE A 303 0.22 -8.08 -2.57
CA PHE A 303 -0.91 -7.21 -2.91
C PHE A 303 -1.65 -6.71 -1.66
N TYR A 304 -1.89 -7.61 -0.71
CA TYR A 304 -2.63 -7.32 0.53
C TYR A 304 -1.81 -6.49 1.52
N ALA A 305 -0.49 -6.70 1.61
CA ALA A 305 0.38 -5.89 2.45
C ALA A 305 0.27 -4.41 2.10
N SER A 306 0.01 -3.58 3.12
CA SER A 306 0.02 -2.13 3.00
C SER A 306 1.45 -1.60 3.02
N ILE A 307 2.30 -2.24 3.82
CA ILE A 307 3.73 -1.92 3.91
C ILE A 307 4.53 -3.17 3.62
N ARG A 308 5.60 -3.03 2.81
CA ARG A 308 6.58 -4.09 2.58
C ARG A 308 7.98 -3.54 2.84
N LEU A 309 8.72 -4.19 3.73
CA LEU A 309 10.07 -3.83 4.13
C LEU A 309 11.07 -4.87 3.62
N ASP A 310 12.09 -4.41 2.89
CA ASP A 310 13.27 -5.20 2.52
C ASP A 310 14.40 -4.87 3.49
N THR A 311 14.77 -5.83 4.32
CA THR A 311 15.81 -5.70 5.34
C THR A 311 17.08 -6.41 4.89
N ARG A 312 18.21 -5.72 4.87
CA ARG A 312 19.52 -6.31 4.52
C ARG A 312 20.61 -5.86 5.47
N ARG A 313 21.48 -6.78 5.86
CA ARG A 313 22.72 -6.46 6.58
C ARG A 313 23.65 -5.67 5.66
N LYS A 314 24.11 -4.49 6.08
CA LYS A 314 25.04 -3.63 5.35
C LYS A 314 26.47 -3.84 5.83
N GLU A 315 26.70 -3.74 7.14
CA GLU A 315 28.01 -3.88 7.77
C GLU A 315 27.85 -4.47 9.17
N VAL A 316 28.94 -5.02 9.71
CA VAL A 316 29.04 -5.45 11.10
C VAL A 316 29.71 -4.32 11.88
N LEU A 317 29.18 -3.96 13.04
CA LEU A 317 29.75 -2.90 13.86
C LEU A 317 31.11 -3.34 14.45
N PRO A 318 32.00 -2.39 14.78
CA PRO A 318 33.24 -2.66 15.50
C PRO A 318 33.01 -3.49 16.77
N ASP A 319 34.02 -4.25 17.17
CA ASP A 319 34.00 -5.13 18.35
C ASP A 319 32.90 -6.19 18.36
N ASN A 320 32.33 -6.49 17.18
CA ASN A 320 31.16 -7.35 17.04
C ASN A 320 29.99 -6.91 17.93
N ALA A 321 29.86 -5.60 18.19
CA ALA A 321 28.78 -5.08 19.04
C ALA A 321 27.37 -5.28 18.42
N GLY A 322 27.29 -5.44 17.10
CA GLY A 322 26.02 -5.59 16.38
C GLY A 322 26.16 -5.54 14.87
N ILE A 323 25.04 -5.32 14.19
CA ILE A 323 24.95 -5.18 12.73
C ILE A 323 24.25 -3.88 12.35
N ARG A 324 24.73 -3.23 11.29
CA ARG A 324 23.99 -2.15 10.64
C ARG A 324 23.13 -2.74 9.55
N VAL A 325 21.83 -2.50 9.66
CA VAL A 325 20.80 -2.98 8.74
C VAL A 325 20.28 -1.83 7.89
N LYS A 326 20.19 -2.08 6.59
CA LYS A 326 19.48 -1.23 5.64
C LYS A 326 18.05 -1.74 5.52
N VAL A 327 17.07 -0.90 5.87
CA VAL A 327 15.64 -1.16 5.71
C VAL A 327 15.11 -0.30 4.59
N LYS A 328 14.67 -0.92 3.49
CA LYS A 328 14.04 -0.23 2.36
C LYS A 328 12.53 -0.43 2.41
N VAL A 329 11.78 0.65 2.37
CA VAL A 329 10.32 0.62 2.27
C VAL A 329 9.94 0.38 0.81
N VAL A 330 9.81 -0.89 0.41
CA VAL A 330 9.53 -1.27 -0.98
C VAL A 330 8.09 -0.96 -1.39
N LYS A 331 7.17 -0.98 -0.43
CA LYS A 331 5.77 -0.61 -0.63
C LYS A 331 5.29 0.14 0.59
N ASN A 332 4.57 1.23 0.38
CA ASN A 332 3.85 1.95 1.43
C ASN A 332 2.54 2.49 0.86
N LYS A 333 1.41 2.13 1.46
CA LYS A 333 0.07 2.64 1.13
C LYS A 333 -0.41 3.74 2.08
N VAL A 334 0.38 4.07 3.10
CA VAL A 334 0.04 5.05 4.14
C VAL A 334 0.83 6.33 3.97
N ALA A 335 2.12 6.22 3.62
CA ALA A 335 2.99 7.35 3.31
C ALA A 335 3.85 7.07 2.06
N THR A 336 4.78 7.98 1.76
CA THR A 336 5.64 7.91 0.58
C THR A 336 6.49 6.62 0.58
N PRO A 337 6.43 5.80 -0.49
CA PRO A 337 7.23 4.59 -0.61
C PRO A 337 8.70 4.91 -0.97
N PHE A 338 9.54 3.87 -1.00
CA PHE A 338 10.94 3.86 -1.45
C PHE A 338 11.95 4.59 -0.56
N LYS A 339 11.53 5.10 0.59
CA LYS A 339 12.46 5.58 1.62
C LYS A 339 13.37 4.46 2.09
N VAL A 340 14.63 4.82 2.37
CA VAL A 340 15.66 3.92 2.87
C VAL A 340 16.12 4.45 4.22
N VAL A 341 16.21 3.54 5.20
CA VAL A 341 16.66 3.85 6.55
C VAL A 341 17.80 2.92 6.92
N HIS A 342 18.77 3.45 7.64
CA HIS A 342 19.84 2.68 8.26
C HIS A 342 19.58 2.58 9.76
N LEU A 343 19.63 1.37 10.28
CA LEU A 343 19.40 1.06 11.68
C LEU A 343 20.58 0.25 12.21
N ASP A 344 20.99 0.54 13.44
CA ASP A 344 21.99 -0.27 14.14
C ASP A 344 21.25 -1.23 15.08
N ILE A 345 21.50 -2.53 14.92
CA ILE A 345 20.96 -3.59 15.78
C ILE A 345 22.13 -4.14 16.61
N LEU A 346 22.13 -3.81 17.90
CA LEU A 346 23.10 -4.29 18.87
C LEU A 346 22.71 -5.70 19.33
N PHE A 347 23.68 -6.60 19.47
CA PHE A 347 23.41 -7.93 20.00
C PHE A 347 22.98 -7.84 21.46
N GLY A 348 21.94 -8.60 21.84
CA GLY A 348 21.37 -8.58 23.19
C GLY A 348 20.47 -7.38 23.49
N SER A 349 20.70 -6.19 22.93
CA SER A 349 19.90 -4.98 23.23
C SER A 349 18.88 -4.61 22.13
N GLY A 350 19.06 -5.08 20.89
CA GLY A 350 18.18 -4.75 19.77
C GLY A 350 18.53 -3.44 19.09
N ILE A 351 17.50 -2.76 18.58
CA ILE A 351 17.62 -1.50 17.84
C ILE A 351 18.14 -0.39 18.76
N ASP A 352 19.22 0.26 18.34
CA ASP A 352 19.77 1.41 19.04
C ASP A 352 18.93 2.68 18.79
N ARG A 353 18.02 2.97 19.72
CA ARG A 353 17.15 4.16 19.68
C ARG A 353 17.92 5.47 19.66
N MET A 354 18.98 5.54 20.48
CA MET A 354 19.75 6.77 20.64
C MET A 354 20.58 7.04 19.40
N GLY A 355 21.22 6.01 18.84
CA GLY A 355 21.90 6.11 17.54
C GLY A 355 20.96 6.55 16.41
N CYS A 356 19.74 6.01 16.36
CA CYS A 356 18.74 6.43 15.36
C CYS A 356 18.32 7.89 15.53
N THR A 357 18.13 8.34 16.78
CA THR A 357 17.76 9.73 17.08
C THR A 357 18.89 10.69 16.73
N LEU A 358 20.14 10.30 17.01
CA LEU A 358 21.33 11.07 16.67
C LEU A 358 21.51 11.21 15.15
N ASP A 359 21.27 10.14 14.38
CA ASP A 359 21.29 10.21 12.91
C ASP A 359 20.25 11.17 12.38
N ALA A 360 19.00 11.03 12.86
CA ALA A 360 17.92 11.93 12.46
C ALA A 360 18.24 13.39 12.82
N ALA A 361 18.80 13.63 14.01
CA ALA A 361 19.19 14.97 14.46
C ALA A 361 20.30 15.57 13.61
N ASN A 362 21.27 14.76 13.17
CA ASN A 362 22.35 15.19 12.29
C ASN A 362 21.84 15.50 10.88
N ASP A 363 20.96 14.66 10.34
CA ASP A 363 20.38 14.85 8.99
C ASP A 363 19.47 16.09 8.92
N LEU A 364 18.79 16.43 10.01
CA LEU A 364 17.92 17.60 10.12
C LEU A 364 18.62 18.87 10.62
N GLY A 365 19.92 18.78 10.97
CA GLY A 365 20.70 19.92 11.46
C GLY A 365 20.35 20.37 12.90
N VAL A 366 19.65 19.56 13.68
CA VAL A 366 19.40 19.80 15.12
C VAL A 366 20.68 19.61 15.93
N VAL A 367 21.48 18.60 15.55
CA VAL A 367 22.82 18.35 16.09
C VAL A 367 23.82 18.59 14.98
N GLU A 368 24.83 19.42 15.26
CA GLU A 368 25.90 19.70 14.30
C GLU A 368 27.06 18.72 14.50
N ARG A 369 27.59 18.18 13.40
CA ARG A 369 28.82 17.39 13.43
C ARG A 369 30.01 18.19 12.90
N LYS A 370 30.94 18.58 13.78
CA LYS A 370 32.20 19.25 13.44
C LYS A 370 33.35 18.25 13.47
N GLY A 371 33.65 17.67 12.31
CA GLY A 371 34.62 16.57 12.19
C GLY A 371 34.09 15.30 12.88
N SER A 372 34.73 14.91 13.99
CA SER A 372 34.31 13.78 14.83
C SER A 372 33.53 14.22 16.09
N TRP A 373 33.35 15.51 16.31
CA TRP A 373 32.63 16.06 17.47
C TRP A 373 31.16 16.32 17.15
N TYR A 374 30.29 15.98 18.08
CA TYR A 374 28.86 16.31 18.05
C TYR A 374 28.59 17.51 18.97
N SER A 375 27.85 18.48 18.43
CA SER A 375 27.50 19.73 19.10
C SER A 375 25.99 19.89 19.13
N TYR A 376 25.44 20.28 20.28
CA TYR A 376 24.03 20.61 20.45
C TYR A 376 23.90 22.02 21.03
N LYS A 377 23.10 22.89 20.39
CA LYS A 377 22.93 24.31 20.78
C LYS A 377 24.25 25.05 21.03
N GLY A 378 25.26 24.78 20.19
CA GLY A 378 26.60 25.38 20.27
C GLY A 378 27.55 24.76 21.30
N THR A 379 27.11 23.81 22.12
CA THR A 379 27.96 23.11 23.10
C THR A 379 28.38 21.73 22.56
N ASN A 380 29.69 21.46 22.55
CA ASN A 380 30.21 20.13 22.19
C ASN A 380 29.99 19.17 23.36
N PHE A 381 29.34 18.03 23.12
CA PHE A 381 29.01 17.07 24.18
C PHE A 381 29.72 15.73 24.05
N ALA A 382 30.05 15.27 22.84
CA ALA A 382 30.73 13.99 22.65
C ALA A 382 31.59 13.94 21.38
N GLN A 383 32.61 13.08 21.41
CA GLN A 383 33.43 12.74 20.25
C GLN A 383 33.13 11.30 19.80
N GLY A 384 32.76 11.13 18.54
CA GLY A 384 32.41 9.84 17.95
C GLY A 384 30.95 9.44 18.21
N ARG A 385 30.41 8.60 17.33
CA ARG A 385 28.99 8.21 17.33
C ARG A 385 28.61 7.40 18.58
N LEU A 386 29.42 6.40 18.93
CA LEU A 386 29.13 5.49 20.05
C LEU A 386 29.08 6.26 21.37
N ASN A 387 30.10 7.07 21.65
CA ASN A 387 30.15 7.92 22.84
C ASN A 387 29.02 8.95 22.88
N ALA A 388 28.62 9.51 21.72
CA ALA A 388 27.47 10.40 21.67
C ALA A 388 26.17 9.68 22.04
N GLY A 389 26.00 8.43 21.59
CA GLY A 389 24.88 7.58 21.98
C GLY A 389 24.87 7.27 23.49
N GLU A 390 26.01 6.97 24.08
CA GLU A 390 26.16 6.75 25.53
C GLU A 390 25.86 8.01 26.34
N HIS A 391 26.41 9.16 25.92
CA HIS A 391 26.14 10.44 26.57
C HIS A 391 24.64 10.81 26.58
N LEU A 392 23.90 10.46 25.52
CA LEU A 392 22.45 10.64 25.45
C LEU A 392 21.69 9.64 26.34
N LYS A 393 22.22 8.43 26.56
CA LYS A 393 21.66 7.47 27.53
C LYS A 393 21.83 7.97 28.97
N ASP A 394 22.98 8.56 29.28
CA ASP A 394 23.27 9.08 30.62
C ASP A 394 22.52 10.38 30.93
N ASN A 395 22.15 11.16 29.90
CA ASN A 395 21.43 12.42 30.03
C ASN A 395 20.05 12.38 29.34
N PRO A 396 19.04 11.75 29.97
CA PRO A 396 17.72 11.56 29.37
C PRO A 396 16.96 12.87 29.09
N GLU A 397 17.22 13.93 29.86
CA GLU A 397 16.62 15.25 29.62
C GLU A 397 17.05 15.84 28.27
N MET A 398 18.35 15.73 27.95
CA MET A 398 18.89 16.19 26.67
C MET A 398 18.37 15.34 25.51
N ALA A 399 18.31 14.01 25.70
CA ALA A 399 17.75 13.11 24.70
C ALA A 399 16.29 13.43 24.36
N ALA A 400 15.46 13.70 25.38
CA ALA A 400 14.05 14.06 25.18
C ALA A 400 13.87 15.41 24.45
N GLN A 401 14.72 16.39 24.75
CA GLN A 401 14.73 17.68 24.05
C GLN A 401 15.08 17.50 22.57
N ILE A 402 16.16 16.77 22.27
CA ILE A 402 16.58 16.49 20.89
C ILE A 402 15.49 15.70 20.16
N GLU A 403 14.92 14.67 20.78
CA GLU A 403 13.86 13.88 20.15
C GLU A 403 12.62 14.73 19.82
N THR A 404 12.24 15.65 20.72
CA THR A 404 11.10 16.55 20.49
C THR A 404 11.38 17.50 19.33
N GLU A 405 12.56 18.12 19.30
CA GLU A 405 12.98 19.01 18.22
C GLU A 405 13.06 18.27 16.86
N VAL A 406 13.58 17.03 16.86
CA VAL A 406 13.62 16.18 15.67
C VAL A 406 12.22 15.84 15.20
N ARG A 407 11.30 15.42 16.09
CA ARG A 407 9.91 15.11 15.71
C ARG A 407 9.18 16.33 15.14
N LEU A 408 9.40 17.52 15.71
CA LEU A 408 8.85 18.77 15.19
C LEU A 408 9.39 19.07 13.79
N ALA A 409 10.71 19.03 13.60
CA ALA A 409 11.34 19.26 12.30
C ALA A 409 10.87 18.25 11.23
N MET A 410 10.70 16.97 11.61
CA MET A 410 10.13 15.95 10.74
C MET A 410 8.68 16.22 10.35
N SER A 411 7.88 16.77 11.25
CA SER A 411 6.48 17.11 10.97
C SER A 411 6.35 18.29 10.02
N GLU A 412 7.23 19.28 10.10
CA GLU A 412 7.24 20.45 9.21
C GLU A 412 7.65 20.08 7.78
N LEU A 413 8.57 19.13 7.62
CA LEU A 413 8.94 18.55 6.32
C LEU A 413 7.87 17.63 5.72
N GLY A 414 6.94 17.15 6.55
CA GLY A 414 5.86 16.22 6.19
C GLY A 414 4.51 16.88 5.88
N ALA A 415 4.36 18.18 6.13
CA ALA A 415 3.14 18.90 5.79
C ALA A 415 3.04 19.07 4.26
N PRO A 416 1.91 18.74 3.61
CA PRO A 416 1.69 19.12 2.23
C PRO A 416 1.57 20.64 2.18
N THR A 417 2.63 21.33 1.77
CA THR A 417 2.59 22.76 1.48
C THR A 417 1.49 23.00 0.43
N PRO A 418 0.52 23.90 0.66
CA PRO A 418 -0.46 24.24 -0.37
C PRO A 418 0.30 24.79 -1.58
N SER A 419 0.12 24.13 -2.71
CA SER A 419 0.79 24.40 -3.98
C SER A 419 0.75 25.88 -4.34
N LYS A 420 1.88 26.56 -4.17
CA LYS A 420 2.09 27.87 -4.77
C LYS A 420 2.28 27.64 -6.27
N LYS A 421 1.34 28.13 -7.08
CA LYS A 421 1.45 28.13 -8.55
C LYS A 421 2.80 28.72 -8.94
N VAL A 422 3.65 27.91 -9.57
CA VAL A 422 4.80 28.40 -10.30
C VAL A 422 4.28 28.72 -11.70
N GLU A 423 4.28 30.00 -12.06
CA GLU A 423 4.10 30.44 -13.44
C GLU A 423 5.28 29.92 -14.26
N ILE A 424 4.99 29.09 -15.25
CA ILE A 424 5.97 28.65 -16.23
C ILE A 424 6.04 29.76 -17.28
N ALA A 425 7.14 30.51 -17.28
CA ALA A 425 7.52 31.35 -18.40
C ALA A 425 8.05 30.44 -19.52
N GLU A 426 7.44 30.54 -20.70
CA GLU A 426 7.89 29.92 -21.94
C GLU A 426 9.22 30.53 -22.37
N THR A 427 10.23 29.69 -22.63
CA THR A 427 11.36 30.05 -23.50
C THR A 427 11.82 28.81 -24.27
N ASP A 428 11.45 28.82 -25.54
CA ASP A 428 11.99 28.21 -26.75
C ASP A 428 13.03 27.09 -26.65
N ASP A 429 12.61 25.92 -27.15
CA ASP A 429 13.44 24.84 -27.66
C ASP A 429 14.04 25.25 -29.03
N SER A 430 15.32 25.59 -29.05
CA SER A 430 16.14 25.41 -30.24
C SER A 430 17.61 25.33 -29.87
N GLU A 431 18.29 24.37 -30.50
CA GLU A 431 19.73 24.06 -30.42
C GLU A 431 20.10 23.04 -29.33
N LEU A 432 20.33 21.80 -29.76
CA LEU A 432 21.62 21.11 -29.64
C LEU A 432 21.50 19.71 -30.29
N GLU A 433 21.67 19.66 -31.60
CA GLU A 433 22.21 18.48 -32.30
C GLU A 433 23.60 18.83 -32.86
N GLU A 434 24.53 17.91 -32.63
CA GLU A 434 25.82 17.70 -33.30
C GLU A 434 26.98 18.70 -33.07
N SER A 435 28.05 18.25 -32.39
CA SER A 435 29.20 17.59 -33.08
C SER A 435 30.48 17.52 -32.20
N PHE A 436 31.14 16.34 -32.23
CA PHE A 436 32.61 16.08 -32.25
C PHE A 436 33.52 16.65 -31.12
N VAL A 437 34.56 15.99 -30.60
CA VAL A 437 35.72 15.34 -31.27
C VAL A 437 36.41 14.32 -30.34
N ASP A 438 36.86 13.21 -30.94
CA ASP A 438 37.87 12.26 -30.45
C ASP A 438 39.23 12.90 -30.10
N VAL A 439 39.92 12.38 -29.07
CA VAL A 439 41.40 12.43 -29.01
C VAL A 439 41.93 11.08 -28.55
N GLU A 440 42.50 10.34 -29.51
CA GLU A 440 43.39 9.20 -29.31
C GLU A 440 44.76 9.64 -28.77
N SER A 441 45.27 8.84 -27.83
CA SER A 441 46.60 8.20 -27.81
C SER A 441 47.87 9.03 -28.13
N ALA A 442 48.76 9.12 -27.13
CA ALA A 442 50.20 9.10 -27.34
C ALA A 442 50.91 8.40 -26.17
N GLU A 443 51.91 7.60 -26.52
CA GLU A 443 52.52 6.50 -25.79
C GLU A 443 53.54 6.91 -24.70
N GLY A 444 53.68 6.03 -23.71
CA GLY A 444 54.96 5.36 -23.37
C GLY A 444 56.06 6.15 -22.65
N ILE A 445 56.52 5.60 -21.51
CA ILE A 445 57.95 5.38 -21.19
C ILE A 445 58.01 4.27 -20.11
N MET A 446 58.91 3.31 -20.36
CA MET A 446 59.29 2.17 -19.54
C MET A 446 60.01 2.61 -18.25
N GLU A 447 59.75 1.94 -17.13
CA GLU A 447 60.69 1.08 -16.37
C GLU A 447 59.96 0.27 -15.30
#